data_AF-A0A938U986-F1
#
_entry.id   AF-A0A938U986-F1
#
_cell.length_a   1.000
_cell.length_b   1.000
_cell.length_c   1.000
_cell.angle_alpha   90.00
_cell.angle_beta   90.00
_cell.angle_gamma   90.00
#
_symmetry.space_group_name_H-M   'P 1'
#
loop_
_entity.id
_entity.type
_entity.pdbx_description
1 polymer ?
#
loop_
_entity_poly.entity_id
_entity_poly.type
_entity_poly.pdbx_seq_one_letter_code
_entity_poly.pdbx_strand_id
1 'polypeptide(L)' 'FGGTPEDVYKQTRYSIEAGVDVLAPECAVPLQTPIANLKAIVEAAKEGSP' A
#
# COMPACT_ATOMS: atom_id res chain seq x y z
N PHE A 1 9.06 -4.04 -12.77
CA PHE A 1 8.13 -2.96 -12.38
C PHE A 1 6.92 -3.61 -11.72
N GLY A 2 6.85 -3.52 -10.40
CA GLY A 2 5.82 -4.18 -9.59
C GLY A 2 6.46 -4.94 -8.44
N GLY A 3 6.21 -4.49 -7.21
CA GLY A 3 6.48 -5.27 -6.00
C GLY A 3 5.45 -6.38 -5.81
N THR A 4 5.73 -7.31 -4.92
CA THR A 4 4.76 -8.31 -4.45
C THR A 4 3.72 -7.65 -3.53
N PRO A 5 2.58 -8.31 -3.23
CA PRO A 5 1.66 -7.83 -2.20
C PRO A 5 2.35 -7.59 -0.85
N GLU A 6 3.36 -8.39 -0.51
CA GLU A 6 4.15 -8.22 0.71
C GLU A 6 4.99 -6.93 0.68
N ASP A 7 5.59 -6.61 -0.46
CA ASP A 7 6.35 -5.35 -0.62
C ASP A 7 5.42 -4.14 -0.47
N VAL A 8 4.24 -4.20 -1.07
CA VAL A 8 3.23 -3.11 -0.97
C VAL A 8 2.73 -2.96 0.45
N TYR A 9 2.47 -4.06 1.15
CA TYR A 9 2.11 -4.04 2.56
C TYR A 9 3.19 -3.34 3.40
N LYS A 10 4.46 -3.76 3.27
CA LYS A 10 5.59 -3.17 4.03
C LYS A 10 5.75 -1.68 3.77
N GLN A 11 5.65 -1.25 2.51
CA GLN A 11 5.71 0.18 2.15
C GLN A 11 4.53 0.96 2.71
N THR A 12 3.33 0.38 2.72
CA THR A 12 2.15 1.02 3.30
C THR A 12 2.31 1.20 4.81
N ARG A 13 2.82 0.19 5.52
CA ARG A 13 3.12 0.29 6.97
C ARG A 13 4.17 1.37 7.26
N TYR A 14 5.25 1.41 6.46
CA TYR A 14 6.25 2.47 6.55
C TYR A 14 5.63 3.88 6.43
N SER A 15 4.74 4.09 5.46
CA SER A 15 4.06 5.39 5.29
C SER A 15 3.17 5.74 6.49
N ILE A 16 2.48 4.76 7.08
CA ILE A 16 1.68 4.95 8.31
C ILE A 16 2.59 5.38 9.46
N GLU A 17 3.70 4.68 9.68
CA GLU A 17 4.68 4.99 10.72
C GLU A 17 5.33 6.37 10.52
N ALA A 18 5.45 6.81 9.26
CA ALA A 18 5.93 8.14 8.91
C ALA A 18 4.87 9.26 9.10
N GLY A 19 3.65 8.92 9.51
CA GLY A 19 2.58 9.89 9.78
C GLY A 19 1.80 10.34 8.54
N VAL A 20 1.75 9.53 7.48
CA VAL A 20 0.92 9.82 6.30
C VAL A 20 -0.56 9.65 6.63
N ASP A 21 -1.34 10.73 6.51
CA ASP A 21 -2.78 10.72 6.80
C ASP A 21 -3.63 10.00 5.73
N VAL A 22 -3.20 10.06 4.47
CA VAL A 22 -3.95 9.50 3.33
C VAL A 22 -3.07 8.57 2.51
N LEU A 23 -3.47 7.31 2.46
CA LEU A 23 -2.76 6.27 1.72
C LEU A 23 -3.39 6.08 0.34
N ALA A 24 -2.64 6.44 -0.69
CA ALA A 24 -2.99 6.22 -2.09
C ALA A 24 -1.72 6.03 -2.92
N PRO A 25 -1.80 5.40 -4.10
CA PRO A 25 -0.74 5.47 -5.10
C PRO A 25 -0.41 6.94 -5.42
N GLU A 26 0.88 7.29 -5.47
CA GLU A 26 1.34 8.67 -5.71
C GLU A 26 0.94 9.23 -7.08
N CYS A 27 0.68 8.33 -8.04
CA CYS A 27 0.35 8.62 -9.42
C CYS A 27 -0.73 7.63 -9.89
N ALA A 28 -0.80 7.38 -11.20
CA ALA A 28 -1.71 6.40 -11.75
C ALA A 28 -1.25 4.96 -11.45
N VAL A 29 -2.23 4.09 -11.21
CA VAL A 29 -2.01 2.64 -11.13
C VAL A 29 -1.94 2.06 -12.55
N PRO A 30 -0.86 1.36 -12.93
CA PRO A 30 -0.79 0.67 -14.22
C PRO A 30 -1.90 -0.38 -14.36
N LEU A 31 -2.46 -0.55 -15.57
CA LEU A 31 -3.57 -1.48 -15.83
C LEU A 31 -3.25 -2.94 -15.51
N GLN A 32 -1.97 -3.32 -15.62
CA GLN A 32 -1.47 -4.66 -15.30
C GLN A 32 -1.17 -4.87 -13.81
N THR A 33 -1.43 -3.88 -12.95
CA THR A 33 -1.18 -4.02 -11.50
C THR A 33 -2.07 -5.11 -10.92
N PRO A 34 -1.51 -6.14 -10.27
CA PRO A 34 -2.32 -7.17 -9.65
C PRO A 34 -3.26 -6.57 -8.60
N ILE A 35 -4.53 -6.97 -8.61
CA ILE A 35 -5.50 -6.54 -7.59
C ILE A 35 -5.03 -6.90 -6.18
N ALA A 36 -4.28 -7.99 -6.03
CA ALA A 36 -3.68 -8.38 -4.75
C ALA A 36 -2.77 -7.29 -4.15
N ASN A 37 -2.03 -6.56 -4.99
CA ASN A 37 -1.19 -5.45 -4.54
C ASN A 37 -2.04 -4.29 -4.01
N LEU A 38 -3.14 -3.95 -4.70
CA LEU A 38 -4.04 -2.88 -4.24
C LEU A 38 -4.75 -3.25 -2.94
N LYS A 39 -5.15 -4.52 -2.80
CA LYS A 39 -5.71 -5.03 -1.54
C LYS A 39 -4.71 -4.96 -0.40
N ALA A 40 -3.43 -5.19 -0.64
CA ALA A 40 -2.40 -5.12 0.40
C ALA A 40 -2.31 -3.72 1.05
N ILE A 41 -2.55 -2.64 0.30
CA ILE A 41 -2.63 -1.28 0.85
C ILE A 41 -3.79 -1.19 1.86
N VAL A 42 -4.96 -1.70 1.48
CA VAL A 42 -6.17 -1.67 2.32
C VAL A 42 -6.00 -2.51 3.57
N GLU A 43 -5.42 -3.71 3.46
CA GLU A 43 -5.19 -4.58 4.61
C GLU A 43 -4.18 -3.96 5.58
N ALA A 44 -3.06 -3.41 5.07
CA ALA A 44 -2.08 -2.69 5.90
C ALA A 44 -2.69 -1.48 6.62
N ALA A 45 -3.63 -0.76 5.99
CA ALA A 45 -4.32 0.38 6.60
C ALA A 45 -5.32 -0.04 7.69
N LYS A 46 -6.02 -1.17 7.52
CA LYS A 46 -7.01 -1.68 8.49
C LYS A 46 -6.39 -2.26 9.76
N GLU A 47 -5.15 -2.75 9.69
CA GLU A 47 -4.45 -3.27 10.88
C GLU A 47 -4.16 -2.19 11.94
N GLY A 48 -4.45 -0.93 11.64
CA GLY A 48 -4.40 0.18 12.59
C GLY A 48 -3.02 0.83 12.69
N SER A 49 -3.02 2.09 13.08
CA SER A 49 -1.83 2.82 13.53
C SER A 49 -1.60 2.51 15.02
N PRO A 50 -0.36 2.57 15.55
CA PRO A 50 -0.14 2.63 17.00
C PRO A 50 -0.91 3.80 17.66
#